data_AF-A0A7V9DLN6-F1
#
_entry.id   AF-A0A7V9DLN6-F1
#
_cell.length_a   1.000
_cell.length_b   1.000
_cell.length_c   1.000
_cell.angle_alpha   90.00
_cell.angle_beta   90.00
_cell.angle_gamma   90.00
#
_symmetry.space_group_name_H-M   'P 1'
#
loop_
_entity.id
_entity.type
_entity.pdbx_description
1 polymer ?
#
loop_
_entity_poly.entity_id
_entity_poly.type
_entity_poly.pdbx_seq_one_letter_code
_entity_poly.pdbx_strand_id
1 'polypeptide(L)'
;GLKSLIVPDLITSVVEREGQAHVDLNTEALSEIDTTDQRLVIAQLVLTLGVRPGVGQVSFSSDGDPLAVPVPSRGNLLSEPGEPLSRDDFAMALISSASGPDTGVDTVPVTEAVIEPVTDTGGDTIDTAPSRSETTVT
;
A
#
# COMPACT_ATOMS: atom_id res chain seq x y z
N GLY A 1 13.70 -12.87 9.78
CA GLY A 1 13.60 -13.96 8.79
C GLY A 1 12.25 -13.88 8.11
N LEU A 2 12.13 -14.27 6.84
CA LEU A 2 10.85 -14.32 6.13
C LEU A 2 10.06 -15.55 6.59
N LYS A 3 8.84 -15.36 7.08
CA LYS A 3 7.93 -16.45 7.47
C LYS A 3 7.02 -16.76 6.29
N SER A 4 6.95 -18.02 5.85
CA SER A 4 5.91 -18.44 4.92
C SER A 4 4.58 -18.47 5.68
N LEU A 5 3.58 -17.75 5.18
CA LEU A 5 2.22 -17.74 5.74
C LEU A 5 1.27 -18.66 4.97
N ILE A 6 1.75 -19.28 3.89
CA ILE A 6 0.97 -20.28 3.14
C ILE A 6 1.11 -21.61 3.88
N VAL A 7 0.04 -22.03 4.55
CA VAL A 7 -0.09 -23.37 5.14
C VAL A 7 -0.33 -24.41 4.03
N PRO A 8 0.06 -25.68 4.23
CA PRO A 8 -0.29 -26.74 3.30
C PRO A 8 -1.81 -26.81 3.10
N ASP A 9 -2.25 -27.18 1.90
CA ASP A 9 -3.66 -27.38 1.55
C ASP A 9 -4.56 -26.13 1.64
N LEU A 10 -3.99 -24.93 1.86
CA LEU A 10 -4.74 -23.67 1.91
C LEU A 10 -5.47 -23.35 0.61
N ILE A 11 -4.85 -23.63 -0.53
CA ILE A 11 -5.39 -23.33 -1.86
C ILE A 11 -5.93 -24.64 -2.45
N THR A 12 -7.25 -24.74 -2.54
CA THR A 12 -7.94 -25.88 -3.13
C THR A 12 -7.82 -25.84 -4.66
N SER A 13 -8.03 -24.67 -5.27
CA SER A 13 -7.90 -24.50 -6.72
C SER A 13 -7.61 -23.06 -7.15
N VAL A 14 -7.05 -22.92 -8.36
CA VAL A 14 -6.91 -21.63 -9.04
C VAL A 14 -7.40 -21.79 -10.49
N VAL A 15 -8.38 -21.01 -10.90
CA VAL A 15 -8.97 -21.03 -12.24
C VAL A 15 -8.84 -19.66 -12.88
N GLU A 16 -8.17 -19.59 -14.04
CA GLU A 16 -7.98 -18.33 -14.78
C GLU A 16 -8.95 -18.25 -15.97
N ARG A 17 -9.78 -17.20 -16.02
CA ARG A 17 -10.75 -16.93 -17.10
C ARG A 17 -10.89 -15.42 -17.32
N GLU A 18 -10.91 -15.00 -18.59
CA GLU A 18 -11.30 -13.63 -18.99
C GLU A 18 -10.52 -12.48 -18.31
N GLY A 19 -9.25 -12.69 -17.94
CA GLY A 19 -8.47 -11.67 -17.25
C GLY A 19 -8.56 -11.73 -15.72
N GLN A 20 -9.27 -12.71 -15.17
CA GLN A 20 -9.48 -12.93 -13.75
C GLN A 20 -8.94 -14.28 -13.30
N ALA A 21 -8.31 -14.32 -12.12
CA ALA A 21 -8.01 -15.55 -11.40
C ALA A 21 -9.03 -15.74 -10.27
N HIS A 22 -9.74 -16.86 -10.29
CA HIS A 22 -10.58 -17.30 -9.18
C HIS A 22 -9.78 -18.27 -8.30
N VAL A 23 -9.68 -17.98 -7.01
CA VAL A 23 -8.94 -18.79 -6.04
C VAL A 23 -9.91 -19.35 -5.02
N ASP A 24 -9.98 -20.67 -4.94
CA ASP A 24 -10.75 -21.36 -3.91
C ASP A 24 -9.82 -21.77 -2.77
N LEU A 25 -10.18 -21.37 -1.55
CA LEU A 25 -9.43 -21.63 -0.33
C LEU A 25 -10.10 -22.73 0.49
N ASN A 26 -9.31 -23.52 1.20
CA ASN A 26 -9.82 -24.47 2.17
C ASN A 26 -10.18 -23.71 3.47
N THR A 27 -11.44 -23.77 3.91
CA THR A 27 -11.93 -23.03 5.08
C THR A 27 -11.27 -23.50 6.38
N GLU A 28 -11.04 -24.81 6.52
CA GLU A 28 -10.39 -25.39 7.70
C GLU A 28 -8.96 -24.84 7.82
N ALA A 29 -8.16 -24.96 6.77
CA ALA A 29 -6.78 -24.47 6.73
C ALA A 29 -6.70 -22.95 6.90
N LEU A 30 -7.64 -22.19 6.32
CA LEU A 30 -7.70 -20.74 6.49
C LEU A 30 -8.00 -20.36 7.95
N SER A 31 -8.89 -21.10 8.61
CA SER A 31 -9.29 -20.85 9.99
C SER A 31 -8.18 -21.10 11.03
N GLU A 32 -7.18 -21.90 10.69
CA GLU A 32 -6.00 -22.16 11.54
C GLU A 32 -4.98 -21.01 11.54
N ILE A 33 -5.12 -20.04 10.62
CA ILE A 33 -4.25 -18.89 10.49
C ILE A 33 -4.83 -17.72 11.29
N ASP A 34 -3.98 -16.98 12.02
CA ASP A 34 -4.39 -15.74 12.68
C ASP A 34 -4.98 -14.72 11.68
N THR A 35 -6.00 -13.95 12.08
CA THR A 35 -6.69 -12.99 11.18
C THR A 35 -5.75 -11.98 10.51
N THR A 36 -4.65 -11.60 11.16
CA THR A 36 -3.62 -10.74 10.53
C THR A 36 -2.84 -11.49 9.46
N ASP A 37 -2.44 -12.73 9.73
CA ASP A 37 -1.71 -13.57 8.79
C ASP A 37 -2.62 -13.97 7.60
N GLN A 38 -3.92 -14.22 7.82
CA GLN A 38 -4.91 -14.45 6.74
C GLN A 38 -4.97 -13.28 5.76
N ARG A 39 -5.04 -12.04 6.29
CA ARG A 39 -5.04 -10.83 5.46
C ARG A 39 -3.75 -10.72 4.64
N LEU A 40 -2.60 -11.03 5.22
CA LEU A 40 -1.32 -11.03 4.52
C LEU A 40 -1.26 -12.10 3.43
N VAL A 41 -1.77 -13.30 3.69
CA VAL A 41 -1.87 -14.38 2.70
C VAL A 41 -2.73 -13.94 1.52
N ILE A 42 -3.93 -13.42 1.77
CA ILE A 42 -4.83 -12.96 0.71
C ILE A 42 -4.19 -11.82 -0.08
N ALA A 43 -3.60 -10.84 0.61
CA ALA A 43 -2.86 -9.77 -0.04
C ALA A 43 -1.73 -10.30 -0.92
N GLN A 44 -0.96 -11.28 -0.43
CA GLN A 44 0.12 -11.89 -1.20
C GLN A 44 -0.41 -12.61 -2.45
N LEU A 45 -1.55 -13.30 -2.35
CA LEU A 45 -2.19 -13.95 -3.49
C LEU A 45 -2.60 -12.92 -4.54
N VAL A 46 -3.29 -11.84 -4.15
CA VAL A 46 -3.68 -10.76 -5.07
C VAL A 46 -2.46 -10.12 -5.73
N LEU A 47 -1.43 -9.78 -4.93
CA LEU A 47 -0.20 -9.15 -5.41
C LEU A 47 0.60 -10.05 -6.36
N THR A 48 0.54 -11.37 -6.17
CA THR A 48 1.28 -12.33 -7.00
C THR A 48 0.52 -12.69 -8.28
N LEU A 49 -0.78 -12.97 -8.16
CA LEU A 49 -1.65 -13.33 -9.28
C LEU A 49 -1.90 -12.13 -10.19
N GLY A 50 -2.18 -10.96 -9.63
CA GLY A 50 -2.45 -9.73 -10.39
C GLY A 50 -1.24 -9.11 -11.12
N VAL A 51 -0.04 -9.68 -10.96
CA VAL A 51 1.15 -9.31 -11.74
C VAL A 51 1.36 -10.25 -12.94
N ARG A 52 0.67 -11.39 -12.98
CA ARG A 52 0.81 -12.34 -14.09
C ARG A 52 0.24 -11.73 -15.37
N PRO A 53 0.95 -11.80 -16.51
CA PRO A 53 0.41 -11.38 -17.79
C PRO A 53 -0.91 -12.10 -18.08
N GLY A 54 -1.97 -11.34 -18.35
CA GLY A 54 -3.30 -11.89 -18.62
C GLY A 54 -4.19 -12.08 -17.38
N VAL A 55 -3.73 -11.73 -16.17
CA VAL A 55 -4.57 -11.68 -14.95
C VAL A 55 -4.49 -10.28 -14.35
N GLY A 56 -5.59 -9.53 -14.46
CA GLY A 56 -5.71 -8.18 -13.88
C GLY A 56 -6.44 -8.15 -12.54
N GLN A 57 -7.24 -9.19 -12.24
CA GLN A 57 -8.10 -9.25 -11.07
C GLN A 57 -8.10 -10.64 -10.45
N VAL A 58 -8.38 -10.70 -9.15
CA VAL A 58 -8.41 -11.93 -8.36
C VAL A 58 -9.66 -11.94 -7.49
N SER A 59 -10.44 -13.01 -7.53
CA SER A 59 -11.60 -13.22 -6.65
C SER A 59 -11.38 -14.45 -5.79
N PHE A 60 -12.02 -14.50 -4.61
CA PHE A 60 -11.84 -15.59 -3.66
C PHE A 60 -13.16 -16.29 -3.33
N SER A 61 -13.06 -17.58 -3.09
CA SER A 61 -14.06 -18.40 -2.40
C SER A 61 -13.40 -19.23 -1.29
N SER A 62 -14.22 -19.75 -0.39
CA SER A 62 -13.83 -20.68 0.66
C SER A 62 -14.74 -21.90 0.57
N ASP A 63 -14.19 -23.06 0.22
CA ASP A 63 -14.94 -24.29 -0.10
C ASP A 63 -16.13 -24.07 -1.06
N GLY A 64 -15.92 -23.22 -2.07
CA GLY A 64 -16.93 -22.86 -3.08
C GLY A 64 -17.87 -21.70 -2.70
N ASP A 65 -17.85 -21.22 -1.45
CA ASP A 65 -18.65 -20.08 -1.02
C ASP A 65 -17.90 -18.75 -1.28
N PRO A 66 -18.53 -17.74 -1.92
CA PRO A 66 -17.88 -16.45 -2.20
C PRO A 66 -17.35 -15.78 -0.92
N LEU A 67 -16.08 -15.39 -0.93
CA LEU A 67 -15.40 -14.83 0.24
C LEU A 67 -15.34 -13.30 0.15
N ALA A 68 -15.70 -12.61 1.24
CA ALA A 68 -15.48 -11.18 1.41
C ALA A 68 -14.08 -10.93 1.98
N VAL A 69 -13.35 -9.97 1.42
CA VAL A 69 -11.94 -9.72 1.74
C VAL A 69 -11.75 -8.29 2.24
N PRO A 70 -10.99 -8.06 3.34
CA PRO A 70 -10.60 -6.71 3.74
C PRO A 70 -9.72 -6.04 2.70
N VAL A 71 -10.11 -4.85 2.22
CA VAL A 71 -9.40 -4.12 1.16
C VAL A 71 -8.61 -2.93 1.74
N PRO A 72 -7.26 -2.98 1.73
CA PRO A 72 -6.41 -1.93 2.31
C PRO A 72 -6.65 -0.53 1.73
N SER A 73 -6.75 -0.41 0.41
CA SER A 73 -7.00 0.88 -0.26
C SER A 73 -8.37 1.50 0.09
N ARG A 74 -9.27 0.73 0.70
CA ARG A 74 -10.58 1.17 1.20
C ARG A 74 -10.61 1.31 2.73
N GLY A 75 -9.46 1.41 3.39
CA GLY A 75 -9.39 1.51 4.86
C GLY A 75 -9.70 0.18 5.56
N ASN A 76 -9.36 -0.96 4.95
CA ASN A 76 -9.65 -2.31 5.42
C ASN A 76 -11.15 -2.65 5.51
N LEU A 77 -12.00 -1.96 4.77
CA LEU A 77 -13.41 -2.35 4.60
C LEU A 77 -13.51 -3.68 3.85
N LEU A 78 -14.50 -4.50 4.20
CA LEU A 78 -14.78 -5.75 3.49
C LEU A 78 -15.31 -5.44 2.09
N SER A 79 -14.79 -6.17 1.11
CA SER A 79 -15.34 -6.27 -0.24
C SER A 79 -16.72 -6.92 -0.23
N GLU A 80 -17.44 -6.86 -1.34
CA GLU A 80 -18.56 -7.77 -1.56
C GLU A 80 -18.05 -9.23 -1.64
N PRO A 81 -18.86 -10.24 -1.24
CA PRO A 81 -18.48 -11.64 -1.37
C PRO A 81 -18.16 -12.01 -2.82
N GLY A 82 -16.93 -12.49 -3.07
CA GLY A 82 -16.48 -12.84 -4.43
C GLY A 82 -16.15 -11.63 -5.31
N GLU A 83 -16.11 -10.41 -4.77
CA GLU A 83 -15.72 -9.21 -5.51
C GLU A 83 -14.34 -9.41 -6.18
N PRO A 84 -14.20 -9.10 -7.48
CA PRO A 84 -12.90 -9.08 -8.14
C PRO A 84 -11.99 -7.98 -7.58
N LEU A 85 -10.81 -8.37 -7.10
CA LEU A 85 -9.84 -7.46 -6.48
C LEU A 85 -8.62 -7.26 -7.38
N SER A 86 -8.18 -6.03 -7.52
CA SER A 86 -6.99 -5.69 -8.31
C SER A 86 -5.73 -5.64 -7.45
N ARG A 87 -4.57 -5.63 -8.09
CA ARG A 87 -3.29 -5.43 -7.40
C ARG A 87 -3.24 -4.09 -6.65
N ASP A 88 -3.80 -3.03 -7.25
CA ASP A 88 -3.78 -1.67 -6.69
C ASP A 88 -4.61 -1.55 -5.41
N ASP A 89 -5.64 -2.39 -5.24
CA ASP A 89 -6.43 -2.49 -4.01
C ASP A 89 -5.59 -2.93 -2.79
N PHE A 90 -4.47 -3.61 -3.04
CA PHE A 90 -3.58 -4.19 -2.03
C PHE A 90 -2.18 -3.56 -2.00
N ALA A 91 -1.89 -2.60 -2.87
CA ALA A 91 -0.58 -1.94 -2.92
C ALA A 91 -0.23 -1.25 -1.58
N MET A 92 -1.23 -0.74 -0.86
CA MET A 92 -1.07 -0.11 0.46
C MET A 92 -0.79 -1.11 1.60
N ALA A 93 -1.08 -2.41 1.41
CA ALA A 93 -0.76 -3.43 2.42
C ALA A 93 0.74 -3.55 2.67
N LEU A 94 1.57 -3.20 1.68
CA LEU A 94 3.03 -3.23 1.76
C LEU A 94 3.60 -2.20 2.74
N ILE A 95 2.81 -1.19 3.13
CA ILE A 95 3.26 -0.06 3.97
C ILE A 95 3.00 -0.35 5.46
N SER A 96 2.00 -1.19 5.78
CA SER A 96 1.59 -1.47 7.16
C SER A 96 2.59 -2.33 7.95
N SER A 97 3.58 -2.94 7.30
CA SER A 97 4.64 -3.72 7.95
C SER A 97 5.88 -2.91 8.35
N ALA A 98 5.88 -1.57 8.17
CA ALA A 98 6.99 -0.67 8.49
C ALA A 98 6.69 0.29 9.65
N SER A 99 6.01 -0.16 10.71
CA SER A 99 5.94 0.60 11.97
C SER A 99 6.31 -0.30 13.14
N GLY A 100 7.61 -0.43 13.36
CA GLY A 100 8.10 -0.52 14.73
C GLY A 100 7.89 0.85 15.41
N PRO A 101 7.64 0.91 16.73
CA PRO A 101 7.65 2.18 17.44
C PRO A 101 9.08 2.69 17.49
N ASP A 102 9.49 3.53 16.55
CA ASP A 102 10.71 4.33 16.71
C ASP A 102 10.39 5.52 17.64
N THR A 103 10.16 5.18 18.90
CA THR A 103 10.25 6.15 20.00
C THR A 103 11.73 6.43 20.18
N GLY A 104 12.23 7.44 19.48
CA GLY A 104 13.65 7.77 19.54
C GLY A 104 14.06 8.92 18.63
N VAL A 105 13.33 10.03 18.62
CA VAL A 105 13.99 11.30 18.25
C VAL A 105 14.86 11.71 19.44
N ASP A 106 16.00 11.04 19.62
CA ASP A 106 17.08 11.60 20.42
C ASP A 106 17.62 12.79 19.62
N THR A 107 17.11 13.96 19.99
CA THR A 107 17.47 15.22 19.38
C THR A 107 18.88 15.54 19.84
N VAL A 108 19.89 15.05 19.12
CA VAL A 108 21.23 15.61 19.23
C VAL A 108 21.17 17.05 18.72
N PRO A 109 21.44 18.08 19.54
CA PRO A 109 21.56 19.42 19.02
C PRO A 109 22.80 19.42 18.10
N VAL A 110 22.58 19.63 16.80
CA VAL A 110 23.64 20.13 15.93
C VAL A 110 23.95 21.54 16.41
N THR A 111 25.06 21.67 17.12
CA THR A 111 25.71 22.96 17.37
C THR A 111 26.10 23.53 16.01
N GLU A 112 25.28 24.46 15.51
CA GLU A 112 25.58 25.27 14.34
C GLU A 112 26.81 26.13 14.65
N ALA A 113 27.94 25.78 14.03
CA ALA A 113 29.17 26.55 14.14
C ALA A 113 28.95 27.92 13.49
N VAL A 114 29.13 28.96 14.30
CA VAL A 114 29.15 30.37 13.94
C VAL A 114 29.95 30.61 12.64
N ILE A 115 29.29 31.17 11.63
CA ILE A 115 29.95 31.80 10.48
C ILE A 115 29.78 33.30 10.66
N GLU A 116 30.89 34.00 10.90
CA GLU A 116 30.92 35.46 11.06
C GLU A 116 30.46 36.17 9.77
N PRO A 117 29.78 37.33 9.86
CA PRO A 117 29.34 38.07 8.68
C PRO A 117 30.56 38.67 7.96
N VAL A 118 30.91 38.13 6.79
CA VAL A 118 31.82 38.82 5.87
C VAL A 118 31.07 39.99 5.24
N THR A 119 31.40 41.20 5.68
CA THR A 119 31.08 42.43 4.96
C THR A 119 31.90 42.46 3.67
N ASP A 120 31.25 42.35 2.51
CA ASP A 120 31.85 42.81 1.26
C ASP A 120 30.99 43.88 0.60
N THR A 121 31.64 45.01 0.40
CA THR A 121 31.10 46.26 -0.14
C THR A 121 31.41 46.29 -1.62
N GLY A 122 30.40 46.14 -2.47
CA GLY A 122 30.56 46.30 -3.91
C GLY A 122 29.22 46.29 -4.63
N GLY A 123 28.68 47.47 -4.89
CA GLY A 123 27.35 47.65 -5.47
C GLY A 123 27.27 47.38 -6.97
N ASP A 124 26.06 47.05 -7.42
CA ASP A 124 25.52 47.50 -8.70
C ASP A 124 23.99 47.58 -8.57
N THR A 125 23.44 48.73 -8.93
CA THR A 125 22.06 49.16 -8.71
C THR A 125 21.12 48.66 -9.79
N ILE A 126 20.03 47.97 -9.43
CA ILE A 126 18.82 47.99 -10.25
C ILE A 126 17.56 48.05 -9.37
N ASP A 127 17.01 49.25 -9.35
CA ASP A 127 15.69 49.67 -8.88
C ASP A 127 14.59 49.13 -9.83
N THR A 128 13.46 48.66 -9.29
CA THR A 128 12.07 48.87 -9.81
C THR A 128 11.02 47.94 -9.14
N ALA A 129 10.19 48.57 -8.29
CA ALA A 129 8.79 48.34 -7.86
C ALA A 129 8.07 46.95 -7.89
N PRO A 130 7.17 46.67 -6.90
CA PRO A 130 6.13 45.66 -7.03
C PRO A 130 4.88 46.23 -7.74
N SER A 131 4.45 45.63 -8.86
CA SER A 131 3.16 45.94 -9.49
C SER A 131 2.58 44.73 -10.24
N ARG A 132 1.49 44.17 -9.71
CA ARG A 132 0.46 43.40 -10.44
C ARG A 132 -0.84 43.52 -9.63
N SER A 133 -1.71 44.50 -9.92
CA SER A 133 -2.72 44.54 -11.00
C SER A 133 -3.90 43.57 -10.79
N GLU A 134 -4.99 44.19 -10.38
CA GLU A 134 -6.39 43.77 -10.48
C GLU A 134 -6.74 43.26 -11.90
N THR A 135 -7.56 42.22 -12.01
CA THR A 135 -8.22 41.82 -13.28
C THR A 135 -9.62 41.31 -12.97
N THR A 136 -10.58 42.19 -13.21
CA THR A 136 -12.00 41.90 -13.51
C THR A 136 -12.09 41.32 -14.93
N VAL A 137 -13.21 40.61 -15.22
CA VAL A 137 -13.78 40.18 -16.53
C VAL A 137 -13.92 38.64 -16.57
N THR A 138 -15.08 38.01 -16.76
CA THR A 138 -16.39 38.40 -17.34
C THR A 138 -17.52 37.76 -16.54
#